data_AF-A0A7W8KBN6-F1
#
_entry.id   AF-A0A7W8KBN6-F1
#
_cell.length_a   1.000
_cell.length_b   1.000
_cell.length_c   1.000
_cell.angle_alpha   90.00
_cell.angle_beta   90.00
_cell.angle_gamma   90.00
#
_symmetry.space_group_name_H-M   'P 1'
#
loop_
_entity.id
_entity.type
_entity.pdbx_description
1 polymer ?
#
loop_
_entity_poly.entity_id
_entity_poly.type
_entity_poly.pdbx_seq_one_letter_code
_entity_poly.pdbx_strand_id
1 'polypeptide(L)' 'MTDEIRAAVDTRLKAKGLSRADLARATGIHPNHITRALNNTGGRGGNVPPVWQAILEALNLRLTVQEGS' A
#
# COMPACT_ATOMS: atom_id res chain seq x y z
N MET A 1 1.99 -1.77 -8.83
CA MET A 1 0.82 -2.18 -8.02
C MET A 1 -0.44 -1.86 -8.81
N THR A 2 -1.45 -2.73 -8.79
CA THR A 2 -2.72 -2.52 -9.52
C THR A 2 -3.63 -1.55 -8.75
N ASP A 3 -4.64 -1.01 -9.43
CA ASP A 3 -5.64 -0.14 -8.80
C ASP A 3 -6.53 -0.90 -7.81
N GLU A 4 -6.77 -2.19 -8.06
CA GLU A 4 -7.47 -3.07 -7.14
C GLU A 4 -6.75 -3.18 -5.78
N ILE A 5 -5.43 -3.42 -5.79
CA ILE A 5 -4.65 -3.52 -4.56
C ILE A 5 -4.62 -2.17 -3.81
N ARG A 6 -4.57 -1.05 -4.54
CA ARG A 6 -4.69 0.29 -3.93
C ARG A 6 -6.04 0.47 -3.24
N ALA A 7 -7.13 0.09 -3.91
CA ALA A 7 -8.48 0.19 -3.37
C ALA A 7 -8.68 -0.69 -2.13
N ALA A 8 -8.10 -1.89 -2.11
CA ALA A 8 -8.11 -2.78 -0.95
C ALA A 8 -7.37 -2.15 0.26
N VAL A 9 -6.21 -1.55 0.01
CA VAL A 9 -5.45 -0.82 1.05
C VAL A 9 -6.23 0.38 1.60
N ASP A 10 -6.81 1.21 0.72
CA ASP A 10 -7.61 2.36 1.14
C ASP A 10 -8.85 1.93 1.94
N THR A 11 -9.52 0.84 1.53
CA THR A 11 -10.64 0.25 2.28
C THR A 11 -10.19 -0.19 3.68
N ARG A 12 -9.02 -0.83 3.78
CA ARG A 12 -8.49 -1.29 5.07
C ARG A 12 -8.10 -0.14 5.99
N LEU A 13 -7.54 0.93 5.44
CA LEU A 13 -7.23 2.16 6.19
C LEU A 13 -8.50 2.77 6.79
N LYS A 14 -9.56 2.93 5.97
CA LYS A 14 -10.86 3.43 6.42
C LYS A 14 -11.46 2.55 7.52
N ALA A 15 -11.43 1.24 7.34
CA ALA A 15 -11.97 0.29 8.32
C ALA A 15 -11.23 0.34 9.67
N LYS A 16 -9.94 0.68 9.69
CA LYS A 16 -9.15 0.85 10.91
C LYS A 16 -9.17 2.28 11.46
N GLY A 17 -9.84 3.22 10.79
CA GLY A 17 -9.80 4.65 11.15
C GLY A 17 -8.41 5.28 11.04
N LEU A 18 -7.52 4.72 10.21
CA LEU A 18 -6.13 5.17 10.06
C LEU A 18 -5.99 6.13 8.88
N SER A 19 -5.27 7.22 9.11
CA SER A 19 -4.84 8.13 8.06
C SER A 19 -3.54 7.65 7.39
N ARG A 20 -3.20 8.27 6.25
CA ARG A 20 -1.90 8.05 5.58
C ARG A 20 -0.71 8.49 6.45
N ALA A 21 -0.92 9.47 7.33
CA ALA A 21 0.10 9.90 8.29
C ALA A 21 0.31 8.86 9.39
N ASP A 22 -0.75 8.17 9.82
CA ASP A 22 -0.63 7.05 10.76
C ASP A 22 0.11 5.87 10.12
N LEU A 23 -0.15 5.61 8.84
CA LEU A 23 0.57 4.59 8.07
C LEU A 23 2.07 4.92 7.92
N ALA A 24 2.42 6.18 7.67
CA ALA A 24 3.81 6.64 7.65
C ALA A 24 4.50 6.42 9.00
N ARG A 25 3.82 6.75 10.11
CA ARG A 25 4.32 6.49 11.47
C ARG A 25 4.51 5.00 11.75
N ALA A 26 3.54 4.16 11.37
CA ALA A 26 3.58 2.72 11.59
C ALA A 26 4.69 2.01 10.78
N THR A 27 5.02 2.54 9.60
CA THR A 27 6.02 1.95 8.70
C THR A 27 7.41 2.55 8.86
N GLY A 28 7.54 3.69 9.55
CA GLY A 28 8.80 4.48 9.59
C GLY A 28 9.16 5.12 8.25
N ILE A 29 8.25 5.08 7.26
CA ILE A 29 8.48 5.60 5.91
C ILE A 29 8.00 7.04 5.83
N HIS A 30 8.78 7.89 5.17
CA HIS A 30 8.43 9.29 4.98
C HIS A 30 7.04 9.45 4.28
N PRO A 31 6.14 10.32 4.76
CA PRO A 31 4.77 10.47 4.23
C PRO A 31 4.69 10.70 2.71
N ASN A 32 5.68 11.39 2.12
CA ASN A 32 5.73 11.62 0.68
C ASN A 32 5.87 10.30 -0.12
N HIS A 33 6.62 9.32 0.40
CA HIS A 33 6.80 8.03 -0.26
C HIS A 33 5.50 7.19 -0.19
N ILE A 34 4.81 7.19 0.94
CA ILE A 34 3.48 6.58 1.09
C ILE A 34 2.49 7.21 0.11
N THR A 35 2.45 8.55 0.06
CA THR A 35 1.55 9.28 -0.84
C THR A 35 1.83 8.99 -2.31
N ARG A 36 3.10 8.94 -2.71
CA ARG A 36 3.48 8.59 -4.09
C ARG A 36 3.10 7.15 -4.46
N ALA A 37 3.26 6.21 -3.52
CA ALA A 37 2.89 4.82 -3.71
C ALA A 37 1.36 4.68 -3.94
N LEU A 38 0.56 5.30 -3.07
CA LEU A 38 -0.90 5.23 -3.13
C LEU A 38 -1.49 6.01 -4.32
N ASN A 39 -0.85 7.12 -4.74
CA ASN A 39 -1.34 7.95 -5.85
C ASN A 39 -0.80 7.52 -7.23
N ASN A 40 -0.10 6.38 -7.34
CA ASN A 40 0.46 5.88 -8.61
C ASN A 40 1.46 6.85 -9.29
N THR A 41 2.15 7.72 -8.53
CA THR A 41 3.06 8.75 -9.09
C THR A 41 4.53 8.33 -9.08
N GLY A 42 4.84 7.05 -8.82
CA GLY A 42 6.19 6.56 -8.50
C GLY A 42 6.85 5.56 -9.46
N GLY A 43 6.24 5.18 -10.59
CA GLY A 43 6.92 4.41 -11.64
C GLY A 43 6.23 3.13 -12.13
N ARG A 44 6.53 2.76 -13.38
CA ARG A 44 6.09 1.56 -14.11
C ARG A 44 6.94 0.34 -13.73
N GLY A 45 6.28 -0.78 -13.38
CA GLY A 45 6.76 -2.13 -13.69
C GLY A 45 7.51 -2.95 -12.62
N GLY A 46 7.20 -4.25 -12.61
CA GLY A 46 8.11 -5.34 -12.22
C GLY A 46 8.06 -5.80 -10.78
N ASN A 47 8.68 -5.04 -9.87
CA ASN A 47 8.86 -5.45 -8.48
C ASN A 47 7.79 -4.84 -7.57
N VAL A 48 7.40 -5.57 -6.52
CA VAL A 48 6.70 -4.98 -5.37
C VAL A 48 7.72 -4.03 -4.72
N PRO A 49 7.56 -2.71 -4.83
CA PRO A 49 8.52 -1.78 -4.24
C PRO A 49 8.51 -1.97 -2.71
N PRO A 50 9.64 -1.86 -1.99
CA PRO A 50 9.72 -2.09 -0.53
C PRO A 50 8.66 -1.34 0.30
N VAL A 51 8.24 -0.17 -0.19
CA VAL A 51 7.13 0.61 0.40
C VAL A 51 5.82 -0.18 0.48
N TRP A 52 5.50 -0.98 -0.54
CA TRP A 52 4.26 -1.75 -0.61
C TRP A 52 4.29 -2.94 0.35
N GLN A 53 5.42 -3.60 0.49
CA GLN A 53 5.59 -4.66 1.48
C GLN A 53 5.35 -4.11 2.89
N ALA A 54 5.98 -2.98 3.23
CA ALA A 54 5.81 -2.34 4.54
C ALA A 54 4.35 -1.89 4.79
N ILE A 55 3.68 -1.33 3.78
CA ILE A 55 2.26 -0.95 3.87
C ILE A 55 1.37 -2.16 4.17
N LEU A 56 1.57 -3.26 3.44
CA LEU A 56 0.78 -4.47 3.61
C LEU A 56 1.00 -5.10 4.99
N GLU A 57 2.25 -5.19 5.42
CA GLU A 57 2.62 -5.70 6.74
C GLU A 57 2.01 -4.86 7.87
N ALA A 58 2.13 -3.53 7.82
CA ALA A 58 1.55 -2.62 8.80
C ALA A 58 0.01 -2.73 8.87
N LEU A 59 -0.64 -3.07 7.75
CA LEU A 59 -2.08 -3.25 7.68
C LEU A 59 -2.54 -4.69 7.98
N ASN A 60 -1.60 -5.62 8.18
CA ASN A 60 -1.83 -7.05 8.26
C ASN A 60 -2.61 -7.58 7.05
N LEU A 61 -2.15 -7.20 5.86
CA LEU A 61 -2.65 -7.64 4.56
C LEU A 61 -1.63 -8.60 3.93
N ARG A 62 -2.13 -9.58 3.17
CA ARG A 62 -1.30 -10.56 2.46
C ARG A 62 -1.56 -10.46 0.97
N LEU A 63 -0.50 -10.44 0.18
CA LEU A 63 -0.58 -10.65 -1.28
C LEU A 63 -0.69 -12.16 -1.54
N THR A 64 -1.71 -12.56 -2.27
CA THR A 64 -1.94 -13.95 -2.69
C THR A 64 -1.91 -14.05 -4.21
N VAL A 65 -1.44 -15.17 -4.73
CA VAL A 65 -1.50 -15.48 -6.17
C VAL A 65 -2.87 -16.07 -6.49
N GLN A 66 -3.49 -15.61 -7.56
CA GLN A 66 -4.72 -16.17 -8.12
C GLN A 66 -4.46 -16.48 -9.61
N GLU A 67 -5.02 -17.58 -10.12
CA GLU A 67 -4.97 -17.88 -11.55
C GLU A 67 -5.74 -16.81 -12.33
N GLY A 68 -5.11 -16.28 -13.38
CA GLY A 68 -5.77 -15.38 -14.31
C GLY A 68 -6.69 -16.17 -15.24
N SER A 69 -7.96 -15.80 -15.28
CA SER A 69 -8.94 -16.29 -16.26
C SER A 69 -8.68 -15.76 -17.66
#